data_AF-A0AAW5LI33-F1
#
_entry.id   AF-A0AAW5LI33-F1
#
_cell.length_a   1.000
_cell.length_b   1.000
_cell.length_c   1.000
_cell.angle_alpha   90.00
_cell.angle_beta   90.00
_cell.angle_gamma   90.00
#
_symmetry.space_group_name_H-M   'P 1'
#
loop_
_entity.id
_entity.type
_entity.pdbx_description
1 polymer ?
#
loop_
_entity_poly.entity_id
_entity_poly.type
_entity_poly.pdbx_seq_one_letter_code
_entity_poly.pdbx_strand_id
1 'polypeptide(L)'
;DFRTRGGGLGDAKDRPVNGTLRAKSNFLPHVSLFWSPTESTDAFIDLANTMNGYRVAQRGNIGYTASAWTITDQEEFDRVAGTLRPEKNWNLTVGASHRFDRLTITGDVFYNDIRNRLLSAAIGTQFAQINTVRLMPKMHVIG
;
A
#
# COMPACT_ATOMS: atom_id res chain seq x y z
N ASP A 1 -12.10 -7.71 -3.34
CA ASP A 1 -11.56 -8.05 -4.68
C ASP A 1 -11.72 -6.80 -5.51
N PHE A 2 -10.64 -6.24 -6.02
CA PHE A 2 -10.65 -4.96 -6.73
C PHE A 2 -9.94 -5.12 -8.06
N ARG A 3 -10.56 -4.63 -9.13
CA ARG A 3 -9.94 -4.53 -10.44
C ARG A 3 -9.70 -3.07 -10.76
N THR A 4 -8.49 -2.75 -11.16
CA THR A 4 -8.10 -1.41 -11.59
C THR A 4 -7.69 -1.50 -13.05
N ARG A 5 -8.27 -0.65 -13.90
CA ARG A 5 -7.86 -0.47 -15.29
C ARG A 5 -7.22 0.91 -15.44
N GLY A 6 -6.15 0.99 -16.21
CA GLY A 6 -5.47 2.25 -16.50
C GLY A 6 -4.88 2.29 -17.90
N GLY A 7 -4.57 3.52 -18.35
CA GLY A 7 -3.95 3.85 -19.62
C GLY A 7 -4.79 3.56 -20.86
N GLY A 8 -4.13 3.53 -22.04
CA GLY A 8 -4.78 3.21 -23.32
C GLY A 8 -5.77 4.23 -23.86
N LEU A 9 -5.67 5.51 -23.49
CA LEU A 9 -6.47 6.56 -24.12
C LEU A 9 -5.91 6.86 -25.52
N GLY A 10 -6.66 6.47 -26.55
CA GLY A 10 -6.35 6.73 -27.96
C GLY A 10 -5.43 5.69 -28.63
N ASP A 11 -5.18 5.92 -29.92
CA ASP A 11 -4.45 5.02 -30.83
C ASP A 11 -3.00 5.48 -31.10
N ALA A 12 -2.51 6.45 -30.34
CA ALA A 12 -1.16 6.99 -30.49
C ALA A 12 -0.08 5.93 -30.19
N LYS A 13 1.02 5.96 -30.94
CA LYS A 13 2.14 5.01 -30.80
C LYS A 13 2.84 5.13 -29.43
N ASP A 14 2.80 6.31 -28.83
CA ASP A 14 3.36 6.69 -27.53
C ASP A 14 2.30 6.72 -26.42
N ARG A 15 1.13 6.11 -26.64
CA ARG A 15 0.07 6.05 -25.63
C ARG A 15 0.56 5.37 -24.35
N PRO A 16 0.06 5.78 -23.17
CA PRO A 16 0.33 5.07 -21.92
C PRO A 16 -0.10 3.61 -22.00
N VAL A 17 0.68 2.72 -21.39
CA VAL A 17 0.40 1.28 -21.31
C VAL A 17 -1.02 1.00 -20.82
N ASN A 18 -1.71 0.05 -21.45
CA ASN A 18 -3.09 -0.30 -21.13
C ASN A 18 -3.14 -1.67 -20.48
N GLY A 19 -3.92 -1.79 -19.41
CA GLY A 19 -4.16 -3.09 -18.81
C GLY A 19 -5.03 -3.03 -17.56
N THR A 20 -5.45 -4.21 -17.13
CA THR A 20 -6.24 -4.40 -15.91
C THR A 20 -5.46 -5.23 -14.92
N LEU A 21 -5.25 -4.69 -13.72
CA LEU A 21 -4.66 -5.42 -12.60
C LEU A 21 -5.73 -5.75 -11.56
N ARG A 22 -5.60 -6.92 -10.92
CA ARG A 22 -6.55 -7.41 -9.90
C ARG A 22 -5.86 -7.55 -8.56
N ALA A 23 -6.35 -6.80 -7.57
CA ALA A 23 -5.97 -6.97 -6.18
C ALA A 23 -6.96 -7.88 -5.46
N LYS A 24 -6.52 -9.08 -5.08
CA LYS A 24 -7.35 -10.06 -4.37
C LYS A 24 -6.64 -10.63 -3.15
N SER A 25 -7.38 -10.71 -2.05
CA SER A 25 -7.08 -11.58 -0.90
C SER A 25 -8.35 -12.33 -0.54
N ASN A 26 -8.22 -13.62 -0.20
CA ASN A 26 -9.37 -14.43 0.26
C ASN A 26 -9.66 -14.23 1.74
N PHE A 27 -8.66 -13.77 2.51
CA PHE A 27 -8.77 -13.55 3.95
C PHE A 27 -7.94 -12.32 4.34
N LEU A 28 -8.50 -11.50 5.23
CA LEU A 28 -7.90 -10.29 5.79
C LEU A 28 -8.36 -10.23 7.26
N PRO A 29 -7.66 -10.92 8.18
CA PRO A 29 -8.05 -10.97 9.58
C PRO A 29 -7.98 -9.59 10.22
N HIS A 30 -8.90 -9.36 11.15
CA HIS A 30 -8.90 -8.23 12.04
C HIS A 30 -9.32 -8.70 13.42
N VAL A 31 -8.52 -8.36 14.43
CA VAL A 31 -8.78 -8.67 15.83
C VAL A 31 -8.52 -7.40 16.62
N SER A 32 -9.48 -7.05 17.47
CA SER A 32 -9.39 -5.89 18.33
C SER A 32 -9.82 -6.28 19.73
N LEU A 33 -9.10 -5.78 20.73
CA LEU A 33 -9.42 -5.94 22.14
C LEU A 33 -9.44 -4.56 22.79
N PHE A 34 -10.52 -4.26 23.48
CA PHE A 34 -10.67 -3.08 24.32
C PHE A 34 -10.94 -3.52 25.75
N TRP A 35 -10.37 -2.80 26.70
CA TRP A 35 -10.49 -3.13 28.12
C TRP A 35 -10.37 -1.87 28.99
N SER A 36 -11.19 -1.81 30.03
CA SER A 36 -11.19 -0.73 31.03
C SER A 36 -10.77 -1.30 32.39
N PRO A 37 -9.46 -1.25 32.75
CA PRO A 37 -8.97 -1.72 34.06
C PRO A 37 -9.64 -1.06 35.25
N THR A 38 -9.92 0.23 35.10
CA THR A 38 -10.54 1.09 36.12
C THR A 38 -11.57 1.98 35.43
N GLU A 39 -12.42 2.66 36.21
CA GLU A 39 -13.37 3.64 35.66
C GLU A 39 -12.67 4.83 34.96
N SER A 40 -11.42 5.09 35.33
CA SER A 40 -10.59 6.19 34.82
C SER A 40 -9.61 5.78 33.72
N THR A 41 -9.42 4.48 33.45
CA THR A 41 -8.39 4.00 32.52
C THR A 41 -8.99 3.08 31.49
N ASP A 42 -8.65 3.31 30.23
CA ASP A 42 -9.00 2.47 29.09
C ASP A 42 -7.72 2.09 28.35
N ALA A 43 -7.68 0.88 27.78
CA ALA A 43 -6.62 0.46 26.89
C ALA A 43 -7.16 -0.43 25.77
N PHE A 44 -6.41 -0.48 24.68
CA PHE A 44 -6.77 -1.27 23.51
C PHE A 44 -5.54 -1.85 22.80
N ILE A 45 -5.78 -2.95 22.09
CA ILE A 45 -4.86 -3.56 21.14
C ILE A 45 -5.67 -3.85 19.87
N ASP A 46 -5.18 -3.39 18.73
CA ASP A 46 -5.78 -3.62 17.42
C ASP A 46 -4.76 -4.26 16.47
N LEU A 47 -5.11 -5.38 15.85
CA LEU A 47 -4.29 -6.06 14.85
C LEU A 47 -5.12 -6.31 13.60
N ALA A 48 -4.75 -5.65 12.50
CA ALA A 48 -5.45 -5.76 11.23
C ALA A 48 -4.49 -6.16 10.10
N ASN A 49 -4.97 -7.03 9.19
CA ASN A 49 -4.36 -7.23 7.89
C ASN A 49 -5.19 -6.51 6.83
N THR A 50 -4.59 -5.54 6.15
CA THR A 50 -5.24 -4.75 5.11
C THR A 50 -4.57 -4.97 3.77
N MET A 51 -5.29 -4.67 2.68
CA MET A 51 -4.80 -4.78 1.32
C MET A 51 -5.20 -3.56 0.51
N ASN A 52 -4.25 -2.99 -0.23
CA ASN A 52 -4.49 -1.87 -1.14
C ASN A 52 -4.68 -2.35 -2.58
N GLY A 53 -5.63 -1.72 -3.28
CA GLY A 53 -5.76 -1.85 -4.72
C GLY A 53 -4.64 -1.11 -5.47
N TYR A 54 -4.37 -1.53 -6.71
CA TYR A 54 -3.45 -0.80 -7.59
C TYR A 54 -4.01 0.58 -7.91
N ARG A 55 -3.14 1.60 -7.92
CA ARG A 55 -3.52 3.00 -8.18
C ARG A 55 -3.02 3.46 -9.55
N VAL A 56 -3.84 4.21 -10.26
CA VAL A 56 -3.50 4.79 -11.57
C VAL A 56 -3.04 6.23 -11.38
N ALA A 57 -1.82 6.54 -11.80
CA ALA A 57 -1.29 7.90 -11.90
C ALA A 57 -0.56 8.15 -13.21
N GLN A 58 -0.54 9.44 -13.59
CA GLN A 58 0.27 9.96 -14.69
C GLN A 58 1.75 10.21 -14.32
N ARG A 59 2.11 10.33 -13.04
CA ARG A 59 3.49 10.48 -12.57
C ARG A 59 3.88 9.33 -11.63
N GLY A 60 5.13 8.88 -11.73
CA GLY A 60 5.70 7.65 -11.12
C GLY A 60 5.14 7.18 -9.78
N ASN A 61 4.84 8.09 -8.84
CA ASN A 61 4.34 7.78 -7.50
C ASN A 61 3.00 8.48 -7.17
N ILE A 62 2.09 7.76 -6.52
CA ILE A 62 0.93 8.32 -5.79
C ILE A 62 1.14 8.09 -4.29
N GLY A 63 1.55 9.15 -3.59
CA GLY A 63 1.94 9.03 -2.19
C GLY A 63 3.11 8.06 -2.03
N TYR A 64 2.93 7.03 -1.21
CA TYR A 64 4.00 6.07 -0.89
C TYR A 64 4.16 4.92 -1.89
N THR A 65 3.28 4.79 -2.90
CA THR A 65 3.30 3.66 -3.84
C THR A 65 3.31 4.11 -5.31
N ALA A 66 4.01 3.36 -6.15
CA ALA A 66 4.10 3.62 -7.58
C ALA A 66 2.88 3.10 -8.37
N SER A 67 2.61 3.76 -9.50
CA SER A 67 1.57 3.33 -10.44
C SER A 67 2.17 2.36 -11.47
N ALA A 68 1.58 1.17 -11.62
CA ALA A 68 2.02 0.23 -12.65
C ALA A 68 1.85 0.78 -14.09
N TRP A 69 0.98 1.76 -14.28
CA TRP A 69 0.71 2.39 -15.59
C TRP A 69 1.70 3.51 -15.94
N THR A 70 2.75 3.71 -15.14
CA THR A 70 3.87 4.61 -15.51
C THR A 70 4.99 3.87 -16.24
N ILE A 71 4.83 2.57 -16.46
CA ILE A 71 5.72 1.79 -17.32
C ILE A 71 5.60 2.35 -18.75
N THR A 72 6.74 2.58 -19.40
CA THR A 72 6.79 3.29 -20.68
C THR A 72 6.42 2.39 -21.87
N ASP A 73 6.58 1.08 -21.74
CA ASP A 73 6.45 0.10 -22.82
C ASP A 73 5.46 -1.02 -22.47
N GLN A 74 4.63 -1.42 -23.45
CA GLN A 74 3.57 -2.40 -23.23
C GLN A 74 4.11 -3.83 -23.00
N GLU A 75 5.20 -4.21 -23.67
CA GLU A 75 5.84 -5.53 -23.47
C GLU A 75 6.37 -5.63 -22.03
N GLU A 76 7.01 -4.57 -21.54
CA GLU A 76 7.46 -4.48 -20.15
C GLU A 76 6.28 -4.48 -19.16
N PHE A 77 5.19 -3.79 -19.48
CA PHE A 77 3.98 -3.80 -18.63
C PHE A 77 3.41 -5.22 -18.53
N ASP A 78 3.23 -5.92 -19.65
CA ASP A 78 2.66 -7.27 -19.67
C ASP A 78 3.58 -8.27 -18.94
N ARG A 79 4.90 -8.12 -19.11
CA ARG A 79 5.91 -8.92 -18.41
C ARG A 79 5.86 -8.73 -16.89
N VAL A 80 5.74 -7.48 -16.43
CA VAL A 80 5.71 -7.15 -15.00
C VAL A 80 4.34 -7.42 -14.38
N ALA A 81 3.25 -7.18 -15.11
CA ALA A 81 1.87 -7.31 -14.63
C ALA A 81 1.58 -8.69 -14.02
N GLY A 82 2.10 -9.77 -14.62
CA GLY A 82 1.97 -11.13 -14.09
C GLY A 82 2.71 -11.39 -12.76
N THR A 83 3.67 -10.53 -12.41
CA THR A 83 4.49 -10.66 -11.19
C THR A 83 4.04 -9.74 -10.05
N LEU A 84 3.26 -8.70 -10.37
CA LEU A 84 2.81 -7.74 -9.37
C LEU A 84 1.84 -8.41 -8.39
N ARG A 85 1.98 -8.05 -7.12
CA ARG A 85 1.08 -8.47 -6.05
C ARG A 85 0.51 -7.23 -5.39
N PRO A 86 -0.73 -7.27 -4.91
CA PRO A 86 -1.29 -6.14 -4.19
C PRO A 86 -0.50 -5.91 -2.91
N GLU A 87 -0.34 -4.63 -2.56
CA GLU A 87 0.27 -4.24 -1.29
C GLU A 87 -0.61 -4.72 -0.14
N LYS A 88 0.03 -5.32 0.86
CA LYS A 88 -0.61 -5.75 2.11
C LYS A 88 0.09 -5.16 3.30
N ASN A 89 -0.65 -4.88 4.35
CA ASN A 89 -0.10 -4.33 5.58
C ASN A 89 -0.69 -5.04 6.79
N TRP A 90 0.18 -5.60 7.63
CA TRP A 90 -0.17 -5.95 9.01
C TRP A 90 0.07 -4.73 9.88
N ASN A 91 -1.00 -4.14 10.39
CA ASN A 91 -0.95 -3.03 11.34
C ASN A 91 -1.27 -3.56 12.73
N LEU A 92 -0.37 -3.33 13.69
CA LEU A 92 -0.59 -3.52 15.12
C LEU A 92 -0.57 -2.15 15.77
N THR A 93 -1.63 -1.80 16.50
CA THR A 93 -1.70 -0.57 17.29
C THR A 93 -2.03 -0.92 18.73
N VAL A 94 -1.33 -0.31 19.68
CA VAL A 94 -1.59 -0.46 21.11
C VAL A 94 -1.69 0.93 21.71
N GLY A 95 -2.72 1.17 22.52
CA GLY A 95 -2.88 2.47 23.14
C GLY A 95 -3.64 2.41 24.46
N ALA A 96 -3.55 3.52 25.20
CA ALA A 96 -4.22 3.69 26.47
C ALA A 96 -4.63 5.14 26.68
N SER A 97 -5.70 5.32 27.45
CA SER A 97 -6.18 6.61 27.91
C SER A 97 -6.41 6.58 29.42
N HIS A 98 -6.04 7.65 30.11
CA HIS A 98 -6.29 7.81 31.53
C HIS A 98 -6.90 9.18 31.81
N ARG A 99 -8.02 9.19 32.52
CA ARG A 99 -8.76 10.39 32.93
C ARG A 99 -8.45 10.73 34.39
N PHE A 100 -7.91 11.91 34.58
CA PHE A 100 -7.86 12.61 35.85
C PHE A 100 -9.03 13.60 35.93
N ASP A 101 -9.32 14.14 37.12
CA ASP A 101 -10.44 15.07 37.35
C ASP A 101 -10.45 16.30 36.43
N ARG A 102 -9.29 16.72 35.93
CA ARG A 102 -9.14 17.93 35.09
C ARG A 102 -8.33 17.72 33.81
N LEU A 103 -7.92 16.48 33.53
CA LEU A 103 -7.00 16.19 32.43
C LEU A 103 -7.25 14.77 31.91
N THR A 104 -7.15 14.56 30.60
CA THR A 104 -7.08 13.23 30.01
C THR A 104 -5.77 13.10 29.25
N ILE A 105 -5.04 12.04 29.52
CA ILE A 105 -3.82 11.69 28.79
C ILE A 105 -4.15 10.47 27.94
N THR A 106 -3.82 10.54 26.65
CA THR A 106 -3.96 9.42 25.72
C THR A 106 -2.65 9.25 24.97
N GLY A 107 -2.25 8.00 24.75
CA GLY A 107 -1.09 7.68 23.94
C GLY A 107 -1.28 6.33 23.26
N ASP A 108 -0.73 6.22 22.06
CA ASP A 108 -0.70 4.99 21.30
C ASP A 108 0.65 4.85 20.59
N VAL A 109 0.96 3.61 20.24
CA VAL A 109 2.12 3.22 19.43
C VAL A 109 1.65 2.25 18.37
N PHE A 110 2.28 2.28 17.22
CA PHE A 110 1.92 1.40 16.12
C PHE A 110 3.13 0.77 15.43
N TYR A 111 2.90 -0.42 14.89
CA TYR A 111 3.83 -1.18 14.09
C TYR A 111 3.16 -1.64 12.80
N ASN A 112 3.82 -1.41 11.67
CA ASN A 112 3.37 -1.86 10.36
C ASN A 112 4.38 -2.81 9.71
N ASP A 113 3.93 -3.95 9.20
CA ASP A 113 4.66 -4.83 8.26
C ASP A 113 4.01 -4.74 6.87
N ILE A 114 4.54 -3.85 6.04
CA ILE A 114 4.05 -3.57 4.69
C ILE A 114 4.79 -4.47 3.70
N ARG A 115 4.05 -5.18 2.86
CA ARG A 115 4.56 -6.11 1.84
C ARG A 115 4.06 -5.77 0.46
N ASN A 116 4.87 -6.08 -0.55
CA ASN A 116 4.56 -5.91 -1.97
C ASN A 116 4.23 -4.46 -2.36
N ARG A 117 4.80 -3.49 -1.66
CA ARG A 117 4.60 -2.09 -2.04
C ARG A 117 5.26 -1.83 -3.39
N LEU A 118 4.50 -1.28 -4.32
CA LEU A 118 5.04 -0.91 -5.62
C LEU A 118 5.95 0.30 -5.47
N LEU A 119 7.18 0.20 -5.99
CA LEU A 119 8.16 1.27 -6.06
C LEU A 119 8.52 1.52 -7.52
N SER A 120 8.62 2.81 -7.87
CA SER A 120 9.09 3.21 -9.19
C SER A 120 10.59 2.90 -9.28
N ALA A 121 10.98 2.22 -10.35
CA ALA A 121 12.38 1.92 -10.64
C ALA A 121 12.70 2.35 -12.07
N ALA A 122 13.93 2.77 -12.29
CA ALA A 122 14.48 3.07 -13.60
C ALA A 122 15.50 2.00 -13.94
N ILE A 123 15.37 1.35 -15.10
CA ILE A 123 16.35 0.36 -15.58
C ILE A 123 16.83 0.82 -16.97
N GLY A 124 18.14 0.88 -17.17
CA GLY A 124 18.75 1.28 -18.45
C GLY A 124 19.87 2.30 -18.27
N THR A 125 20.47 2.73 -19.37
CA THR A 125 21.46 3.82 -19.37
C THR A 125 20.74 5.17 -19.22
N GLN A 126 21.46 6.21 -18.79
CA GLN A 126 20.90 7.56 -18.61
C GLN A 126 20.23 8.13 -19.88
N PHE A 127 20.57 7.60 -21.06
CA PHE A 127 20.06 8.03 -22.36
C PHE A 127 19.02 7.08 -22.98
N ALA A 128 18.74 5.93 -22.36
CA ALA A 128 17.76 4.93 -22.81
C ALA A 128 17.10 4.26 -21.59
N GLN A 129 16.49 5.08 -20.74
CA GLN A 129 15.90 4.64 -19.48
C GLN A 129 14.50 4.07 -19.70
N ILE A 130 14.28 2.83 -19.25
CA ILE A 130 12.96 2.21 -19.16
C ILE A 130 12.48 2.41 -17.72
N ASN A 131 11.38 3.14 -17.56
CA ASN A 131 10.71 3.21 -16.27
C ASN A 131 9.93 1.90 -16.07
N THR A 132 10.18 1.24 -14.94
CA THR A 132 9.52 0.01 -14.53
C THR A 132 9.03 0.15 -13.09
N VAL A 133 8.30 -0.85 -12.61
CA VAL A 133 7.84 -0.91 -11.23
C VAL A 133 8.27 -2.23 -10.62
N ARG A 134 8.79 -2.17 -9.39
CA ARG A 134 9.18 -3.36 -8.63
C ARG A 134 8.44 -3.43 -7.31
N LEU A 135 8.30 -4.65 -6.80
CA LEU A 135 7.78 -4.89 -5.47
C LEU A 135 8.90 -4.71 -4.44
N MET A 136 8.66 -3.87 -3.44
CA MET A 136 9.36 -3.95 -2.16
C MET A 136 8.77 -5.14 -1.39
N PRO A 137 9.53 -6.23 -1.16
CA PRO A 137 8.97 -7.43 -0.54
C PRO A 137 8.51 -7.20 0.89
N LYS A 138 9.21 -6.32 1.64
CA LYS A 138 8.95 -6.04 3.04
C LYS A 138 9.43 -4.63 3.44
N MET A 139 8.67 -3.94 4.28
CA MET A 139 9.05 -2.71 4.97
C MET A 139 8.41 -2.69 6.36
N HIS A 140 9.17 -2.19 7.35
CA HIS A 140 8.70 -1.94 8.69
C HIS A 140 8.55 -0.44 8.97
N VAL A 141 7.47 -0.04 9.65
CA VAL A 141 7.28 1.33 10.17
C VAL A 141 6.85 1.24 11.63
N ILE A 142 7.48 2.05 12.48
CA ILE A 142 7.18 2.19 13.90
C ILE A 142 6.93 3.67 14.16
N GLY A 143 5.93 3.97 15.01
CA GLY A 143 5.60 5.33 15.43
C GLY A 143 4.92 5.35 16.78
#